data_AF-A0A7J9BKT7-F1
#
_entry.id   AF-A0A7J9BKT7-F1
#
_cell.length_a   1.000
_cell.length_b   1.000
_cell.length_c   1.000
_cell.angle_alpha   90.00
_cell.angle_beta   90.00
_cell.angle_gamma   90.00
#
_symmetry.space_group_name_H-M   'P 1'
#
loop_
_entity.id
_entity.type
_entity.pdbx_description
1 polymer ?
#
loop_
_entity_poly.entity_id
_entity_poly.type
_entity_poly.pdbx_seq_one_letter_code
_entity_poly.pdbx_strand_id
1 'polypeptide(L)'
;MKVVADFFTTLWNTWNSRNNFIFWGQDEDARTVWERAKTLCHDFRIHNLVNTPMLPITPTCKKWEKPPYGFAKINFDATISIEKISYGVIVRDSDGFVLGRSECFKETTMDVEWAELIAFEENVKVVGDLNIS
;
A
#
# COMPACT_ATOMS: atom_id res chain seq x y z
N MET A 1 -13.21 18.88 -8.10
CA MET A 1 -13.29 18.09 -6.85
C MET A 1 -14.26 16.91 -6.96
N LYS A 2 -15.53 17.10 -7.40
CA LYS A 2 -16.51 16.01 -7.60
C LYS A 2 -16.00 14.86 -8.50
N VAL A 3 -15.60 15.17 -9.74
CA VAL A 3 -15.13 14.16 -10.71
C VAL A 3 -13.91 13.38 -10.20
N VAL A 4 -13.04 14.03 -9.43
CA VAL A 4 -11.84 13.41 -8.84
C VAL A 4 -12.22 12.44 -7.72
N ALA A 5 -13.16 12.82 -6.85
CA ALA A 5 -13.67 11.94 -5.81
C ALA A 5 -14.45 10.76 -6.40
N ASP A 6 -15.29 10.99 -7.42
CA ASP A 6 -16.01 9.94 -8.15
C ASP A 6 -15.01 8.93 -8.76
N PHE A 7 -13.93 9.41 -9.37
CA PHE A 7 -12.89 8.57 -9.95
C PHE A 7 -12.17 7.71 -8.90
N PHE A 8 -11.66 8.33 -7.83
CA PHE A 8 -10.91 7.59 -6.80
C PHE A 8 -11.78 6.60 -6.02
N THR A 9 -13.02 6.98 -5.68
CA THR A 9 -13.94 6.08 -4.96
C THR A 9 -14.36 4.90 -5.83
N THR A 10 -14.59 5.10 -7.13
CA THR A 10 -14.90 4.02 -8.08
C THR A 10 -13.70 3.08 -8.25
N LEU A 11 -12.50 3.63 -8.47
CA LEU A 11 -11.28 2.85 -8.64
C LEU A 11 -10.97 2.01 -7.40
N TRP A 12 -11.05 2.61 -6.21
CA TRP A 12 -10.83 1.92 -4.95
C TRP A 12 -11.83 0.78 -4.73
N ASN A 13 -13.14 1.03 -4.91
CA ASN A 13 -14.16 0.00 -4.72
C ASN A 13 -14.03 -1.15 -5.73
N THR A 14 -13.63 -0.85 -6.98
CA THR A 14 -13.36 -1.87 -8.00
C THR A 14 -12.16 -2.73 -7.62
N TRP A 15 -11.06 -2.11 -7.18
CA TRP A 15 -9.88 -2.82 -6.69
C TRP A 15 -10.20 -3.69 -5.47
N ASN A 16 -10.98 -3.17 -4.53
CA ASN A 16 -11.39 -3.89 -3.33
C ASN A 16 -12.27 -5.10 -3.66
N SER A 17 -13.26 -4.95 -4.54
CA SER A 17 -14.10 -6.06 -5.02
C SER A 17 -13.27 -7.17 -5.66
N ARG A 18 -12.31 -6.80 -6.52
CA ARG A 18 -11.37 -7.77 -7.12
C ARG A 18 -10.55 -8.50 -6.06
N ASN A 19 -10.04 -7.80 -5.06
CA ASN A 19 -9.25 -8.43 -4.00
C ASN A 19 -10.10 -9.35 -3.12
N ASN A 20 -11.33 -8.95 -2.80
CA ASN A 20 -12.27 -9.80 -2.07
C ASN A 20 -12.55 -11.11 -2.82
N PHE A 21 -12.69 -11.04 -4.14
CA PHE A 21 -12.82 -12.23 -4.96
C PHE A 21 -11.55 -13.11 -4.92
N ILE A 22 -10.37 -12.52 -5.13
CA ILE A 22 -9.10 -13.26 -5.19
C ILE A 22 -8.74 -13.92 -3.85
N PHE A 23 -8.86 -13.19 -2.75
CA PHE A 23 -8.36 -13.64 -1.45
C PHE A 23 -9.42 -14.34 -0.60
N TRP A 24 -10.70 -14.00 -0.77
CA TRP A 24 -11.78 -14.50 0.07
C TRP A 24 -12.88 -15.24 -0.71
N GLY A 25 -12.76 -15.34 -2.04
CA GLY A 25 -13.78 -15.98 -2.90
C GLY A 25 -15.12 -15.26 -2.89
N GLN A 26 -15.15 -14.01 -2.41
CA GLN A 26 -16.37 -13.22 -2.31
C GLN A 26 -16.61 -12.49 -3.62
N ASP A 27 -17.54 -13.00 -4.41
CA ASP A 27 -18.02 -12.31 -5.60
C ASP A 27 -19.09 -11.28 -5.21
N GLU A 28 -18.84 -10.02 -5.53
CA GLU A 28 -19.71 -8.92 -5.18
C GLU A 28 -20.40 -8.39 -6.44
N ASP A 29 -21.72 -8.27 -6.39
CA ASP A 29 -22.49 -7.71 -7.50
C ASP A 29 -22.01 -6.29 -7.85
N ALA A 30 -21.85 -6.02 -9.14
CA ALA A 30 -21.36 -4.75 -9.65
C ALA A 30 -22.22 -3.55 -9.21
N ARG A 31 -23.54 -3.74 -9.01
CA ARG A 31 -24.40 -2.67 -8.48
C ARG A 31 -24.05 -2.37 -7.04
N THR A 32 -23.78 -3.39 -6.22
CA THR A 32 -23.34 -3.22 -4.83
C THR A 32 -22.01 -2.48 -4.73
N VAL A 33 -21.06 -2.77 -5.63
CA VAL A 33 -19.78 -2.03 -5.73
C VAL A 33 -20.04 -0.57 -6.12
N TRP A 34 -20.92 -0.34 -7.10
CA TRP A 34 -21.28 1.00 -7.57
C TRP A 34 -22.02 1.84 -6.51
N GLU A 35 -22.99 1.27 -5.80
CA GLU A 35 -23.69 1.97 -4.72
C GLU A 35 -22.73 2.35 -3.59
N ARG A 36 -21.81 1.46 -3.20
CA ARG A 36 -20.77 1.78 -2.21
C ARG A 36 -19.87 2.93 -2.66
N ALA A 37 -19.43 2.93 -3.92
CA ALA A 37 -18.62 4.03 -4.46
C ALA A 37 -19.37 5.37 -4.41
N LYS A 38 -20.66 5.38 -4.77
CA LYS A 38 -21.50 6.59 -4.71
C LYS A 38 -21.68 7.10 -3.28
N THR A 39 -21.99 6.22 -2.33
CA THR A 39 -22.13 6.58 -0.91
C THR A 39 -20.83 7.16 -0.37
N LEU A 40 -19.70 6.50 -0.62
CA LEU A 40 -18.39 6.97 -0.16
C LEU A 40 -18.03 8.34 -0.76
N CYS A 41 -18.35 8.59 -2.03
CA CYS A 41 -18.15 9.90 -2.64
C CYS A 41 -19.03 10.97 -1.99
N HIS A 42 -20.30 10.64 -1.70
CA HIS A 42 -21.22 11.54 -1.03
C HIS A 42 -20.69 11.94 0.36
N ASP A 43 -20.27 10.96 1.16
CA ASP A 43 -19.74 11.16 2.50
C ASP A 43 -18.44 11.98 2.48
N PHE A 44 -17.52 11.65 1.57
CA PHE A 44 -16.28 12.41 1.37
C PHE A 44 -16.59 13.89 1.09
N ARG A 45 -17.62 14.18 0.29
CA ARG A 45 -18.01 15.55 -0.02
C ARG A 45 -18.58 16.25 1.20
N ILE A 46 -19.48 15.63 1.95
CA ILE A 46 -20.04 16.21 3.18
C ILE A 46 -18.91 16.57 4.14
N HIS A 47 -18.03 15.62 4.45
CA HIS A 47 -16.97 15.83 5.45
C HIS A 47 -15.93 16.88 5.05
N ASN A 48 -15.59 17.00 3.76
CA ASN A 48 -14.61 17.97 3.28
C ASN A 48 -15.19 19.36 2.94
N LEU A 49 -16.52 19.48 2.76
CA LEU A 49 -17.18 20.78 2.57
C LEU A 49 -17.62 21.41 3.89
N VAL A 50 -17.93 20.60 4.91
CA VAL A 50 -18.39 21.09 6.22
C VAL A 50 -17.22 21.48 7.13
N ASN A 51 -16.06 20.83 6.98
CA ASN A 51 -14.87 21.13 7.78
C ASN A 51 -13.85 21.89 6.96
N THR A 52 -14.01 23.21 6.84
CA THR A 52 -12.87 24.06 6.47
C THR A 52 -11.81 23.88 7.57
N PRO A 53 -10.58 23.42 7.28
CA PRO A 53 -9.55 23.31 8.30
C PRO A 53 -9.32 24.70 8.90
N MET A 54 -9.59 24.86 10.21
CA MET A 54 -9.40 26.14 10.91
C MET A 54 -7.93 26.57 10.95
N LEU A 55 -7.01 25.65 10.63
CA LEU A 55 -5.59 25.87 10.52
C LEU A 55 -5.12 25.33 9.17
N PRO A 56 -4.17 26.01 8.49
CA PRO A 56 -3.43 25.37 7.42
C PRO A 56 -2.69 24.20 8.06
N ILE A 57 -3.23 22.99 7.90
CA ILE A 57 -2.43 21.78 8.02
C ILE A 57 -1.40 21.98 6.92
N THR A 58 -0.17 22.33 7.26
CA THR A 58 0.97 22.00 6.42
C THR A 58 1.10 20.50 6.59
N PRO A 59 0.57 19.66 5.68
CA PRO A 59 0.90 18.26 5.77
C PRO A 59 2.40 18.23 5.61
N THR A 60 3.11 17.84 6.67
CA THR A 60 4.43 17.21 6.54
C THR A 60 4.16 15.87 5.88
N CYS A 61 3.70 15.94 4.64
CA CYS A 61 3.56 14.81 3.76
C CYS A 61 5.01 14.42 3.50
N LYS A 62 5.49 13.44 4.28
CA LYS A 62 6.67 12.66 3.92
C LYS A 62 6.27 11.88 2.68
N LYS A 63 6.15 12.59 1.56
CA LYS A 63 5.90 12.01 0.26
C LYS A 63 7.06 11.07 0.01
N TRP A 64 6.79 9.95 -0.63
CA TRP A 64 7.86 9.10 -1.09
C TRP A 64 8.76 9.93 -2.01
N GLU A 65 10.02 10.10 -1.61
CA GLU A 65 11.06 10.72 -2.43
C GLU A 65 11.89 9.64 -3.08
N LYS A 66 12.17 9.85 -4.37
CA LYS A 66 13.05 8.99 -5.16
C LYS A 66 14.49 9.10 -4.65
N PRO A 67 15.28 8.01 -4.67
CA PRO A 67 16.67 8.09 -4.25
C PRO A 67 17.49 8.98 -5.21
N PRO A 68 18.63 9.54 -4.76
CA PRO A 68 19.59 10.20 -5.63
C PRO A 68 20.10 9.25 -6.72
N TYR A 69 20.61 9.82 -7.82
CA TYR A 69 21.24 9.02 -8.88
C TYR A 69 22.39 8.18 -8.34
N GLY A 70 22.47 6.92 -8.78
CA GLY A 70 23.45 5.95 -8.27
C GLY A 70 23.06 5.27 -6.96
N PHE A 71 21.89 5.60 -6.39
CA PHE A 71 21.35 4.92 -5.21
C PHE A 71 20.06 4.18 -5.54
N ALA A 72 19.86 3.06 -4.86
CA ALA A 72 18.58 2.36 -4.84
C ALA A 72 17.87 2.62 -3.50
N LYS A 73 16.53 2.69 -3.56
CA LYS A 73 15.66 2.76 -2.38
C LYS A 73 14.94 1.45 -2.21
N ILE A 74 15.06 0.88 -1.02
CA ILE A 74 14.43 -0.37 -0.64
C ILE A 74 13.26 -0.03 0.27
N ASN A 75 12.06 -0.45 -0.10
CA ASN A 75 10.90 -0.39 0.76
C ASN A 75 10.53 -1.82 1.14
N PHE A 76 10.18 -2.02 2.41
CA PHE A 76 9.75 -3.31 2.93
C PHE A 76 8.57 -3.10 3.87
N ASP A 77 7.80 -4.16 4.05
CA ASP A 77 6.65 -4.20 4.95
C ASP A 77 6.43 -5.65 5.37
N ALA A 78 5.99 -5.85 6.61
CA ALA A 78 5.59 -7.14 7.10
C ALA A 78 4.13 -7.14 7.56
N THR A 79 3.46 -8.27 7.39
CA THR A 79 2.10 -8.48 7.89
C THR A 79 2.06 -9.77 8.67
N ILE A 80 1.34 -9.73 9.79
CA ILE A 80 1.11 -10.87 10.66
C ILE A 80 -0.36 -11.27 10.57
N SER A 81 -0.59 -12.57 10.50
CA SER A 81 -1.89 -13.21 10.70
C SER A 81 -1.73 -14.30 11.77
N ILE A 82 -2.82 -14.98 12.12
CA ILE A 82 -2.80 -16.06 13.11
C ILE A 82 -1.80 -17.13 12.64
N GLU A 83 -0.73 -17.29 13.41
CA GLU A 83 0.36 -18.26 13.18
C GLU A 83 1.08 -18.11 11.83
N LYS A 84 0.98 -16.94 11.20
CA LYS A 84 1.52 -16.69 9.87
C LYS A 84 2.15 -15.32 9.79
N ILE A 85 3.31 -15.25 9.16
CA ILE A 85 3.91 -14.00 8.74
C ILE A 85 4.13 -13.98 7.24
N SER A 86 3.97 -12.81 6.66
CA SER A 86 4.37 -12.51 5.29
C SER A 86 5.14 -11.22 5.27
N TYR A 87 6.20 -11.14 4.47
CA TYR A 87 6.89 -9.88 4.23
C TYR A 87 7.14 -9.69 2.74
N GLY A 88 7.23 -8.43 2.34
CA GLY A 88 7.46 -8.02 0.96
C GLY A 88 8.53 -6.95 0.87
N VAL A 89 9.32 -7.01 -0.20
CA VAL A 89 10.47 -6.15 -0.47
C VAL A 89 10.39 -5.64 -1.89
N ILE A 90 10.62 -4.34 -2.09
CA ILE A 90 10.72 -3.72 -3.41
C ILE A 90 11.95 -2.80 -3.44
N VAL A 91 12.83 -3.03 -4.40
CA VAL A 91 14.01 -2.19 -4.66
C VAL A 91 13.74 -1.32 -5.88
N ARG A 92 13.95 -0.02 -5.76
CA ARG A 92 13.76 0.95 -6.85
C ARG A 92 14.99 1.80 -7.10
N ASP A 93 15.25 2.14 -8.36
CA ASP A 93 16.27 3.11 -8.73
C ASP A 93 15.80 4.58 -8.61
N SER A 94 16.67 5.51 -9.01
CA SER A 94 16.42 6.96 -9.05
C SER A 94 15.39 7.41 -10.07
N ASP A 95 15.03 6.55 -11.02
CA ASP A 95 13.97 6.76 -12.00
C ASP A 95 12.63 6.13 -11.55
N GLY A 96 12.65 5.40 -10.44
CA GLY A 96 11.50 4.74 -9.83
C GLY A 96 11.21 3.35 -10.41
N PHE A 97 12.06 2.84 -11.31
CA PHE A 97 11.94 1.49 -11.84
C PHE A 97 12.23 0.47 -10.75
N VAL A 98 11.49 -0.64 -10.77
CA VAL A 98 11.70 -1.75 -9.85
C VAL A 98 12.87 -2.58 -10.35
N LEU A 99 13.97 -2.57 -9.60
CA LEU A 99 15.17 -3.36 -9.89
C LEU A 99 15.04 -4.80 -9.39
N GLY A 100 14.26 -4.99 -8.33
CA GLY A 100 14.06 -6.30 -7.73
C GLY A 100 12.92 -6.31 -6.72
N ARG A 101 12.41 -7.51 -6.46
CA ARG A 101 11.42 -7.75 -5.42
C ARG A 101 11.73 -9.08 -4.71
N SER A 102 11.33 -9.18 -3.46
CA SER A 102 11.33 -10.43 -2.72
C SER A 102 10.08 -10.51 -1.87
N GLU A 103 9.57 -11.72 -1.69
CA GLU A 103 8.42 -12.00 -0.86
C GLU A 103 8.64 -13.33 -0.17
N CYS A 104 8.17 -13.44 1.06
CA CYS A 104 8.24 -14.69 1.80
C CYS A 104 7.03 -14.85 2.69
N PHE A 105 6.74 -16.11 2.98
CA PHE A 105 5.70 -16.54 3.87
C PHE A 105 6.29 -17.57 4.83
N LYS A 106 6.05 -17.42 6.13
CA LYS A 106 6.49 -18.37 7.16
C LYS A 106 5.33 -18.67 8.10
N GLU A 107 5.09 -19.94 8.38
CA GLU A 107 4.13 -20.41 9.39
C GLU A 107 4.79 -20.33 10.77
N THR A 108 4.69 -19.18 11.41
CA THR A 108 5.27 -18.93 12.73
C THR A 108 4.49 -17.82 13.42
N THR A 109 4.48 -17.86 14.74
CA THR A 109 3.98 -16.77 15.59
C THR A 109 5.12 -15.88 16.01
N MET A 110 5.02 -14.58 15.78
CA MET A 110 5.94 -13.59 16.31
C MET A 110 5.23 -12.26 16.53
N ASP A 111 5.92 -11.32 17.17
CA ASP A 111 5.46 -9.95 17.31
C ASP A 111 5.69 -9.14 16.03
N VAL A 112 4.92 -8.06 15.87
CA VAL A 112 4.99 -7.13 14.72
C VAL A 112 6.42 -6.59 14.55
N GLU A 113 7.09 -6.23 15.64
CA GLU A 113 8.43 -5.68 15.60
C GLU A 113 9.46 -6.70 15.06
N TRP A 114 9.30 -7.98 15.43
CA TRP A 114 10.15 -9.06 14.93
C TRP A 114 9.87 -9.37 13.46
N ALA A 115 8.62 -9.28 13.01
CA ALA A 115 8.28 -9.49 11.61
C ALA A 115 8.88 -8.39 10.71
N GLU A 116 8.82 -7.13 11.16
CA GLU A 116 9.48 -6.01 10.48
C GLU A 116 11.01 -6.18 10.45
N LEU A 117 11.62 -6.65 11.54
CA LEU A 117 13.06 -6.90 11.58
C LEU A 117 13.48 -8.03 10.61
N ILE A 118 12.69 -9.10 10.51
CA ILE A 118 12.96 -10.16 9.54
C ILE A 118 12.81 -9.65 8.11
N ALA A 119 11.78 -8.85 7.83
CA ALA A 119 11.66 -8.19 6.53
C ALA A 119 12.93 -7.36 6.23
N PHE A 120 13.42 -6.61 7.21
CA PHE A 120 14.67 -5.85 7.09
C PHE A 120 15.89 -6.73 6.79
N GLU A 121 16.11 -7.82 7.52
CA GLU A 121 17.27 -8.71 7.29
C GLU A 121 17.25 -9.35 5.90
N GLU A 122 16.08 -9.75 5.42
CA GLU A 122 15.92 -10.40 4.11
C GLU A 122 16.13 -9.38 2.98
N ASN A 123 15.83 -8.10 3.22
CA ASN A 123 16.16 -7.02 2.28
C ASN A 123 17.67 -6.92 2.00
N VAL A 124 18.49 -7.02 3.06
CA VAL A 124 19.95 -6.89 2.94
C VAL A 124 20.51 -8.00 2.04
N LYS A 125 19.94 -9.20 2.13
CA LYS A 125 20.33 -10.33 1.27
C LYS A 125 19.96 -10.09 -0.19
N VAL A 126 18.72 -9.64 -0.44
CA VAL A 126 18.24 -9.35 -1.81
C VAL A 126 19.11 -8.29 -2.49
N VAL A 127 19.57 -7.28 -1.75
CA VAL A 127 20.50 -6.26 -2.29
C VAL A 127 21.86 -6.85 -2.62
N GLY A 128 22.38 -7.74 -1.77
CA GLY A 128 23.62 -8.48 -2.02
C GLY A 128 23.55 -9.28 -3.33
N ASP A 129 22.40 -9.89 -3.61
CA ASP A 129 22.19 -10.68 -4.84
C ASP A 129 22.00 -9.81 -6.09
N LEU A 130 21.49 -8.57 -5.93
CA LEU A 130 21.26 -7.64 -7.04
C LEU A 130 22.55 -6.96 -7.54
N ASN A 131 23.69 -7.19 -6.89
CA ASN A 131 25.02 -6.69 -7.28
C ASN A 131 25.02 -5.17 -7.56
N ILE A 132 24.20 -4.42 -6.82
CA ILE A 132 24.06 -2.97 -6.94
C ILE A 132 25.25 -2.37 -6.20
N SER A 133 26.31 -2.03 -6.94
CA SER A 133 27.54 -1.40 -6.42
C SER A 133 27.36 0.08 -6.13
#